data_AF-C6IVR3-F1
#
_entry.id   AF-C6IVR3-F1
#
_cell.length_a   1.000
_cell.length_b   1.000
_cell.length_c   1.000
_cell.angle_alpha   90.00
_cell.angle_beta   90.00
_cell.angle_gamma   90.00
#
_symmetry.space_group_name_H-M   'P 1'
#
loop_
_entity.id
_entity.type
_entity.pdbx_description
1 polymer ?
#
loop_
_entity_poly.entity_id
_entity_poly.type
_entity_poly.pdbx_seq_one_letter_code
_entity_poly.pdbx_strand_id
1 'polypeptide(L)'
;MKIVGIIVEYNPLHNGHAYHFAEAKRLTQADAVIAVMSGDFLQRGEPALVDKWARAEMALRLGVDVVLELPVAYAAQPAEWFAYG
;
A
#
# COMPACT_ATOMS: atom_id res chain seq x y z
N MET A 1 18.93 7.50 -8.66
CA MET A 1 17.93 6.60 -8.06
C MET A 1 16.65 7.39 -7.84
N LYS A 2 15.56 7.05 -8.54
CA LYS A 2 14.21 7.60 -8.38
C LYS A 2 13.34 6.58 -7.65
N ILE A 3 12.55 7.02 -6.70
CA ILE A 3 11.66 6.16 -5.90
C ILE A 3 10.24 6.70 -6.01
N VAL A 4 9.27 5.82 -6.27
CA VAL A 4 7.84 6.15 -6.22
C VAL A 4 7.22 5.57 -4.96
N GLY A 5 6.51 6.41 -4.22
CA GLY A 5 5.69 5.99 -3.08
C GLY A 5 4.26 5.68 -3.52
N ILE A 6 3.68 4.59 -3.02
CA ILE A 6 2.25 4.27 -3.20
C ILE A 6 1.60 4.08 -1.83
N ILE A 7 0.42 4.67 -1.64
CA ILE A 7 -0.40 4.54 -0.44
C ILE A 7 -1.51 3.53 -0.75
N VAL A 8 -1.57 2.42 -0.02
CA VAL A 8 -2.41 1.25 -0.37
C VAL A 8 -3.00 0.55 0.84
N GLU A 9 -4.01 -0.29 0.62
CA GLU A 9 -4.58 -1.17 1.66
C GLU A 9 -4.57 -2.65 1.25
N TYR A 10 -4.67 -2.92 -0.05
CA TYR A 10 -4.67 -4.26 -0.65
C TYR A 10 -5.59 -5.25 0.06
N ASN A 11 -6.90 -4.99 0.05
CA ASN A 11 -7.89 -5.78 0.77
C ASN A 11 -8.85 -6.61 -0.14
N PRO A 12 -8.40 -7.66 -0.86
CA PRO A 12 -7.03 -8.11 -1.08
C PRO A 12 -6.35 -7.38 -2.26
N LEU A 13 -5.08 -7.70 -2.54
CA LEU A 13 -4.42 -7.30 -3.79
C LEU A 13 -5.17 -7.90 -5.00
N HIS A 14 -5.48 -7.08 -6.01
CA HIS A 14 -6.23 -7.49 -7.20
C HIS A 14 -5.68 -6.81 -8.47
N ASN A 15 -6.21 -7.16 -9.64
CA ASN A 15 -5.65 -6.71 -10.93
C ASN A 15 -5.63 -5.18 -11.11
N GLY A 16 -6.60 -4.46 -10.54
CA GLY A 16 -6.56 -2.99 -10.51
C GLY A 16 -5.35 -2.42 -9.75
N HIS A 17 -4.96 -3.06 -8.64
CA HIS A 17 -3.77 -2.70 -7.86
C HIS A 17 -2.49 -2.99 -8.64
N ALA A 18 -2.43 -4.13 -9.34
CA ALA A 18 -1.30 -4.50 -10.19
C ALA A 18 -1.12 -3.50 -11.36
N TYR A 19 -2.23 -3.07 -11.98
CA TYR A 19 -2.21 -2.03 -13.00
C TYR A 19 -1.72 -0.68 -12.43
N HIS A 20 -2.25 -0.25 -11.28
CA HIS A 20 -1.81 0.97 -10.60
C HIS A 20 -0.31 0.96 -10.29
N PHE A 21 0.22 -0.15 -9.76
CA PHE A 21 1.66 -0.32 -9.52
C PHE A 21 2.48 -0.20 -10.81
N ALA A 22 2.10 -0.94 -11.85
CA ALA A 22 2.82 -0.94 -13.12
C ALA A 22 2.83 0.45 -13.76
N GLU A 23 1.69 1.14 -13.74
CA GLU A 23 1.54 2.48 -14.30
C GLU A 23 2.29 3.52 -13.47
N ALA A 24 2.26 3.45 -12.15
CA ALA A 24 3.03 4.32 -11.27
C ALA A 24 4.53 4.21 -11.55
N LYS A 25 5.06 2.98 -11.66
CA LYS A 25 6.48 2.75 -11.99
C LYS A 25 6.82 3.25 -13.40
N ARG A 26 5.93 3.02 -14.38
CA ARG A 26 6.13 3.45 -15.78
C ARG A 26 6.15 4.98 -15.93
N LEU A 27 5.19 5.69 -15.34
CA LEU A 27 5.05 7.14 -15.44
C LEU A 27 6.18 7.88 -14.72
N THR A 28 6.59 7.38 -13.55
CA THR A 28 7.65 8.00 -12.75
C THR A 28 9.06 7.62 -13.20
N GLN A 29 9.18 6.56 -14.01
CA GLN A 29 10.46 5.93 -14.37
C GLN A 29 11.29 5.62 -13.11
N ALA A 30 10.62 5.11 -12.07
CA ALA A 30 11.23 4.84 -10.78
C ALA A 30 12.07 3.56 -10.82
N ASP A 31 13.24 3.62 -10.17
CA ASP A 31 14.14 2.49 -9.98
C ASP A 31 13.58 1.53 -8.90
N ALA A 32 12.87 2.08 -7.91
CA ALA A 32 12.25 1.34 -6.81
C ALA A 32 10.86 1.88 -6.41
N VAL A 33 10.05 1.04 -5.78
CA VAL A 33 8.70 1.32 -5.28
C VAL A 33 8.63 1.04 -3.79
N ILE A 34 8.18 2.02 -3.02
CA ILE A 34 7.88 1.86 -1.60
C ILE A 34 6.37 1.95 -1.41
N ALA A 35 5.78 0.96 -0.75
CA ALA A 35 4.38 0.99 -0.35
C ALA A 35 4.26 1.35 1.13
N VAL A 36 3.41 2.32 1.45
CA VAL A 36 2.86 2.51 2.80
C VAL A 36 1.48 1.86 2.80
N MET A 37 1.31 0.80 3.60
CA MET A 37 0.13 -0.04 3.59
C MET A 37 -0.58 -0.06 4.94
N SER A 38 -1.89 0.15 4.97
CA SER A 38 -2.71 -0.05 6.18
C SER A 38 -2.43 -1.42 6.81
N GLY A 39 -2.30 -1.45 8.14
CA GLY A 39 -2.17 -2.67 8.94
C GLY A 39 -3.47 -3.49 8.95
N ASP A 40 -3.77 -4.19 10.03
CA ASP A 40 -4.93 -5.11 10.08
C ASP A 40 -6.30 -4.42 10.12
N PHE A 41 -6.34 -3.09 10.29
CA PHE A 41 -7.54 -2.25 10.22
C PHE A 41 -7.36 -1.14 9.18
N LEU A 42 -8.41 -0.87 8.41
CA LEU A 42 -8.37 -0.06 7.20
C LEU A 42 -9.09 1.28 7.37
N GLN A 43 -8.94 2.18 6.40
CA GLN A 43 -9.52 3.53 6.40
C GLN A 43 -11.04 3.51 6.57
N ARG A 44 -11.70 2.51 6.00
CA ARG A 44 -13.16 2.32 6.10
C ARG A 44 -13.63 1.77 7.45
N GLY A 45 -12.71 1.55 8.40
CA GLY A 45 -13.00 1.01 9.73
C GLY A 45 -13.21 -0.50 9.78
N GLU A 46 -12.96 -1.20 8.67
CA GLU A 46 -13.09 -2.65 8.56
C GLU A 46 -11.76 -3.35 8.88
N PRO A 47 -11.77 -4.57 9.46
CA PRO A 47 -10.58 -5.41 9.46
C PRO A 47 -10.22 -5.82 8.03
N ALA A 48 -8.93 -5.97 7.74
CA ALA A 48 -8.48 -6.54 6.49
C ALA A 48 -8.92 -8.01 6.36
N LEU A 49 -9.27 -8.44 5.14
CA LEU A 49 -9.71 -9.80 4.80
C LEU A 49 -8.63 -10.84 5.12
N VAL A 50 -7.36 -10.45 4.98
CA VAL A 50 -6.18 -11.22 5.36
C VAL A 50 -5.20 -10.30 6.09
N ASP A 51 -4.37 -10.87 6.96
CA ASP A 51 -3.45 -10.10 7.80
C ASP A 51 -2.43 -9.28 6.97
N LYS A 52 -1.82 -8.29 7.62
CA LYS A 52 -0.82 -7.41 7.00
C LYS A 52 0.40 -8.15 6.46
N TRP A 53 0.76 -9.30 7.01
CA TRP A 53 1.93 -10.07 6.56
C TRP A 53 1.65 -10.74 5.22
N ALA A 54 0.49 -11.38 5.07
CA ALA A 54 0.04 -11.96 3.82
C ALA A 54 -0.08 -10.90 2.73
N ARG A 55 -0.64 -9.73 3.04
CA ARG A 55 -0.76 -8.61 2.08
C ARG A 55 0.59 -7.99 1.73
N ALA A 56 1.51 -7.89 2.68
CA ALA A 56 2.87 -7.44 2.42
C ALA A 56 3.60 -8.42 1.50
N GLU A 57 3.44 -9.73 1.70
CA GLU A 57 3.98 -10.75 0.80
C GLU A 57 3.39 -10.61 -0.62
N MET A 58 2.08 -10.37 -0.76
CA MET A 58 1.46 -10.11 -2.05
C MET A 58 2.08 -8.88 -2.75
N ALA A 59 2.30 -7.79 -2.03
CA ALA A 59 2.91 -6.58 -2.55
C ALA A 59 4.37 -6.80 -2.99
N LEU A 60 5.17 -7.52 -2.19
CA LEU A 60 6.54 -7.88 -2.51
C LEU A 60 6.59 -8.76 -3.77
N ARG A 61 5.70 -9.76 -3.88
CA ARG A 61 5.60 -10.62 -5.07
C ARG A 61 5.13 -9.87 -6.33
N LEU A 62 4.34 -8.81 -6.18
CA LEU A 62 3.97 -7.91 -7.28
C LEU A 62 5.17 -7.09 -7.79
N GLY A 63 6.17 -6.85 -6.94
CA GLY A 63 7.39 -6.12 -7.28
C GLY A 63 7.59 -4.81 -6.51
N VAL A 64 6.85 -4.59 -5.42
CA VAL A 64 7.19 -3.54 -4.43
C VAL A 64 8.49 -3.92 -3.73
N ASP A 65 9.39 -2.97 -3.54
CA ASP A 65 10.71 -3.23 -2.94
C ASP A 65 10.69 -3.18 -1.41
N VAL A 66 9.88 -2.28 -0.84
CA VAL A 66 9.69 -2.12 0.62
C VAL A 66 8.23 -1.87 0.94
N VAL A 67 7.70 -2.58 1.93
CA VAL A 67 6.36 -2.36 2.49
C VAL A 67 6.52 -1.83 3.92
N LEU A 68 5.99 -0.65 4.17
CA LEU A 68 5.90 -0.03 5.50
C LEU A 68 4.46 -0.12 5.97
N GLU A 69 4.25 -0.43 7.25
CA GLU A 69 2.93 -0.36 7.86
C GLU A 69 2.57 1.11 8.14
N LEU A 70 1.38 1.54 7.70
CA LEU A 70 0.77 2.78 8.17
C LEU A 70 0.25 2.53 9.60
N PRO A 71 0.78 3.23 10.63
CA PRO A 71 0.35 3.01 12.01
C PRO A 71 -1.18 3.16 12.14
N VAL A 72 -1.79 2.32 12.97
CA VAL A 72 -3.26 2.32 13.17
C VAL A 72 -3.81 3.68 13.61
N ALA A 73 -2.98 4.50 14.28
CA ALA A 73 -3.30 5.87 14.64
C ALA A 73 -3.67 6.75 13.44
N TYR A 74 -3.19 6.41 12.23
CA TYR A 74 -3.49 7.08 10.96
C TYR A 74 -4.34 6.21 10.02
N ALA A 75 -4.10 4.89 9.98
CA ALA A 75 -4.76 3.99 9.03
C ALA A 75 -6.29 3.95 9.20
N ALA A 76 -6.80 3.97 10.43
CA ALA A 76 -8.24 3.92 10.73
C ALA A 76 -8.81 5.31 11.03
N GLN A 77 -8.46 6.31 10.21
CA GLN A 77 -8.89 7.69 10.37
C GLN A 77 -9.58 8.24 9.12
N PRO A 78 -10.32 9.37 9.24
CA PRO A 78 -10.78 10.13 8.08
C PRO A 78 -9.65 10.54 7.15
N ALA A 79 -9.99 10.84 5.89
CA ALA A 79 -9.03 11.06 4.81
C ALA A 79 -7.91 12.07 5.12
N GLU A 80 -8.21 13.14 5.86
CA GLU A 80 -7.21 14.14 6.27
C GLU A 80 -6.08 13.54 7.11
N TRP A 81 -6.44 12.77 8.14
CA TRP A 81 -5.47 12.15 9.04
C TRP A 81 -4.81 10.91 8.44
N PHE A 82 -5.53 10.18 7.58
CA PHE A 82 -4.96 9.08 6.81
C PHE A 82 -3.87 9.58 5.85
N ALA A 83 -4.10 10.71 5.16
CA ALA A 83 -3.14 11.28 4.23
C ALA A 83 -2.00 12.04 4.92
N TYR A 84 -2.17 12.43 6.18
CA TYR A 84 -1.13 13.09 6.97
C TYR A 84 -0.04 12.12 7.46
N GLY A 85 -0.43 10.90 7.84
CA GLY A 85 0.49 9.86 8.34
C GLY A 85 1.21 9.11 7.23
#